data_AF-A0A6A1VCI3-F1
#
_entry.id   AF-A0A6A1VCI3-F1
#
_cell.length_a   1.000
_cell.length_b   1.000
_cell.length_c   1.000
_cell.angle_alpha   90.00
_cell.angle_beta   90.00
_cell.angle_gamma   90.00
#
_symmetry.space_group_name_H-M   'P 1'
#
loop_
_entity.id
_entity.type
_entity.pdbx_description
1 polymer ?
#
loop_
_entity_poly.entity_id
_entity_poly.type
_entity_poly.pdbx_seq_one_letter_code
_entity_poly.pdbx_strand_id
1 'polypeptide(L)'
;MALRFRAPTVSFPLKPSGLPSFPYPYSYPKRVEMSRNLHTNSHFAASSESTNRKLPILLFDIMGTIVRDPFYEDVPAFFGMSLKELVECKHPTAWIQFEKGIIDEVHL
;
A
#
# COMPACT_ATOMS: atom_id res chain seq x y z
N MET A 1 -29.68 22.22 27.23
CA MET A 1 -29.50 20.76 27.09
C MET A 1 -28.06 20.49 26.72
N ALA A 2 -27.26 19.95 27.64
CA ALA A 2 -25.84 19.67 27.44
C ALA A 2 -25.65 18.17 27.20
N LEU A 3 -25.08 17.78 26.05
CA LEU A 3 -24.71 16.40 25.77
C LEU A 3 -23.24 16.19 26.14
N ARG A 4 -23.03 15.51 27.27
CA ARG A 4 -21.71 15.07 27.74
C ARG A 4 -21.36 13.76 27.04
N PHE A 5 -20.31 13.76 26.22
CA PHE A 5 -19.67 12.53 25.77
C PHE A 5 -18.51 12.20 26.71
N ARG A 6 -18.63 11.06 27.41
CA ARG A 6 -17.66 10.51 28.35
C ARG A 6 -16.80 9.49 27.59
N ALA A 7 -15.55 9.83 27.32
CA ALA A 7 -14.57 8.86 26.82
C ALA A 7 -13.89 8.14 28.01
N PRO A 8 -13.65 6.82 27.95
CA PRO A 8 -12.86 6.14 28.97
C PRO A 8 -11.37 6.36 28.70
N THR A 9 -10.68 6.88 29.71
CA THR A 9 -9.23 6.91 29.81
C THR A 9 -8.72 5.49 30.11
N VAL A 10 -7.80 4.98 29.29
CA VAL A 10 -6.98 3.83 29.67
C VAL A 10 -5.52 4.23 29.49
N SER A 11 -4.84 4.33 30.62
CA SER A 11 -3.42 4.61 30.76
C SER A 11 -2.63 3.31 30.61
N PHE A 12 -1.60 3.29 29.76
CA PHE A 12 -0.59 2.23 29.75
C PHE A 12 0.81 2.83 29.94
N PRO A 13 1.69 2.16 30.72
CA PRO A 13 2.94 2.75 31.20
C PRO A 13 4.00 2.85 30.10
N LEU A 14 4.82 3.90 30.19
CA LEU A 14 5.96 4.15 29.30
C LEU A 14 7.25 3.52 29.85
N LYS A 15 7.89 2.71 28.97
CA LYS A 15 9.36 2.55 28.73
C LYS A 15 10.23 1.90 29.83
N PRO A 16 11.53 1.59 29.58
CA PRO A 16 12.26 1.34 28.31
C PRO A 16 13.25 0.15 28.37
N SER A 17 13.71 -0.29 27.20
CA SER A 17 15.11 -0.66 26.83
C SER A 17 15.03 -1.72 25.72
N GLY A 18 15.71 -1.64 24.59
CA GLY A 18 16.77 -0.77 24.13
C GLY A 18 17.63 -1.61 23.20
N LEU A 19 17.41 -1.53 21.88
CA LEU A 19 18.37 -1.93 20.86
C LEU A 19 18.26 -0.98 19.65
N PRO A 20 19.40 -0.60 19.03
CA PRO A 20 19.47 0.52 18.11
C PRO A 20 18.89 0.19 16.74
N SER A 21 18.29 1.24 16.19
CA SER A 21 17.50 1.33 14.98
C SER A 21 18.35 1.52 13.73
N PHE A 22 18.14 0.66 12.73
CA PHE A 22 18.20 1.08 11.32
C PHE A 22 17.13 0.34 10.52
N PRO A 23 15.96 0.94 10.26
CA PRO A 23 15.00 0.38 9.32
C PRO A 23 14.63 1.38 8.21
N TYR A 24 14.98 1.07 6.98
CA TYR A 24 14.11 1.40 5.84
C TYR A 24 13.03 0.32 5.79
N PRO A 25 11.72 0.61 5.95
CA PRO A 25 10.70 -0.42 5.95
C PRO A 25 9.91 -0.38 4.64
N TYR A 26 10.47 -0.91 3.55
CA TYR A 26 9.59 -1.55 2.56
C TYR A 26 9.42 -3.00 3.02
N SER A 27 8.47 -3.20 3.94
CA SER A 27 8.09 -4.53 4.39
C SER A 27 7.25 -5.18 3.30
N TYR A 28 7.90 -5.80 2.32
CA TYR A 28 7.22 -6.76 1.46
C TYR A 28 6.52 -7.80 2.36
N PRO A 29 5.20 -8.03 2.18
CA PRO A 29 4.49 -9.00 2.99
C PRO A 29 5.15 -10.37 2.81
N LYS A 30 5.34 -11.10 3.92
CA LYS A 30 5.84 -12.49 3.90
C LYS A 30 5.03 -13.29 2.89
N ARG A 31 5.74 -13.97 1.97
CA ARG A 31 5.20 -14.90 0.99
C ARG A 31 4.25 -15.88 1.68
N VAL A 32 2.95 -15.77 1.40
CA VAL A 32 1.96 -16.77 1.80
C VAL A 32 2.16 -17.96 0.87
N GLU A 33 2.65 -19.07 1.40
CA GLU A 33 2.79 -20.31 0.64
C GLU A 33 1.40 -20.95 0.52
N MET A 34 0.74 -20.76 -0.63
CA MET A 34 -0.49 -21.47 -0.95
C MET A 34 -0.16 -22.94 -1.25
N SER A 35 -0.62 -23.86 -0.40
CA SER A 35 -0.66 -25.27 -0.75
C SER A 35 -1.66 -25.47 -1.90
N ARG A 36 -1.16 -25.94 -3.05
CA ARG A 36 -2.00 -26.29 -4.20
C ARG A 36 -2.62 -27.66 -3.93
N ASN A 37 -3.86 -27.69 -3.44
CA ASN A 37 -4.69 -28.88 -3.55
C ASN A 37 -5.14 -29.04 -5.01
N LEU A 38 -4.41 -29.86 -5.77
CA LEU A 38 -4.81 -30.30 -7.10
C LEU A 38 -6.00 -31.25 -6.96
N HIS A 39 -7.22 -30.73 -7.09
CA HIS A 39 -8.39 -31.56 -7.34
C HIS A 39 -8.36 -32.01 -8.80
N THR A 40 -8.28 -33.32 -9.00
CA THR A 40 -8.42 -33.97 -10.29
C THR A 40 -9.83 -33.73 -10.82
N ASN A 41 -9.95 -33.30 -12.09
CA ASN A 41 -11.22 -33.09 -12.76
C ASN A 41 -11.99 -34.41 -12.87
N SER A 42 -13.00 -34.61 -12.02
CA SER A 42 -14.12 -35.48 -12.35
C SER A 42 -15.10 -34.69 -13.23
N HIS A 43 -15.31 -35.20 -14.44
CA HIS A 43 -16.36 -34.89 -15.41
C HIS A 43 -17.27 -33.68 -15.09
N PHE A 44 -17.11 -32.60 -15.88
CA PHE A 44 -18.04 -31.48 -15.95
C PHE A 44 -19.40 -31.93 -16.52
N ALA A 45 -20.21 -32.60 -15.70
CA ALA A 45 -21.65 -32.52 -15.83
C ALA A 45 -22.02 -31.12 -15.32
N ALA A 46 -22.38 -30.22 -16.25
CA ALA A 46 -22.89 -28.90 -15.92
C ALA A 46 -24.27 -29.05 -15.25
N SER A 47 -24.30 -29.34 -13.95
CA SER A 47 -25.46 -29.02 -13.13
C SER A 47 -25.47 -27.51 -12.97
N SER A 48 -26.47 -26.87 -13.57
CA SER A 48 -26.77 -25.46 -13.40
C SER A 48 -27.38 -25.22 -12.01
N GLU A 49 -26.65 -25.59 -10.96
CA GLU A 49 -26.97 -25.15 -9.61
C GLU A 49 -26.37 -23.75 -9.47
N SER A 50 -27.21 -22.71 -9.58
CA SER A 50 -26.80 -21.32 -9.37
C SER A 50 -26.49 -21.10 -7.88
N THR A 51 -25.36 -21.62 -7.43
CA THR A 51 -24.82 -21.29 -6.11
C THR A 51 -24.57 -19.79 -6.09
N ASN A 52 -25.30 -19.06 -5.23
CA ASN A 52 -25.11 -17.63 -5.00
C ASN A 52 -23.81 -17.39 -4.21
N ARG A 53 -22.68 -17.82 -4.77
CA ARG A 53 -21.36 -17.63 -4.17
C ARG A 53 -20.85 -16.26 -4.61
N LYS A 54 -20.81 -15.33 -3.65
CA LYS A 54 -20.10 -14.05 -3.85
C LYS A 54 -18.63 -14.36 -4.07
N LEU A 55 -18.14 -14.09 -5.27
CA LEU A 55 -16.70 -14.16 -5.55
C LEU A 55 -15.98 -13.06 -4.76
N PRO A 56 -14.74 -13.32 -4.31
CA PRO A 56 -13.94 -12.30 -3.65
C PRO A 56 -13.60 -11.16 -4.61
N ILE A 57 -13.58 -9.93 -4.11
CA ILE A 57 -13.10 -8.75 -4.84
C ILE A 57 -11.59 -8.65 -4.63
N LEU A 58 -10.84 -8.49 -5.73
CA LEU A 58 -9.41 -8.20 -5.72
C LEU A 58 -9.21 -6.76 -6.18
N LEU A 59 -8.49 -5.98 -5.37
CA LEU A 59 -8.09 -4.61 -5.68
C LEU A 59 -6.58 -4.62 -5.84
N PHE A 60 -6.12 -4.34 -7.06
CA PHE A 60 -4.70 -4.18 -7.35
C PHE A 60 -4.40 -2.68 -7.41
N ASP A 61 -3.34 -2.27 -6.72
CA ASP A 61 -2.71 -0.98 -7.01
C ASP A 61 -2.08 -1.03 -8.42
N ILE A 62 -1.81 0.14 -8.99
CA ILE A 62 -1.17 0.24 -10.30
C ILE A 62 0.35 0.26 -10.11
N MET A 63 0.87 1.30 -9.46
CA MET A 63 2.31 1.53 -9.30
C MET A 63 2.90 0.55 -8.27
N GLY A 64 4.03 -0.07 -8.58
CA GLY A 64 4.67 -1.08 -7.74
C GLY A 64 3.94 -2.43 -7.67
N THR A 65 2.76 -2.57 -8.29
CA THR A 65 1.99 -3.83 -8.32
C THR A 65 1.81 -4.36 -9.73
N ILE A 66 1.15 -3.61 -10.62
CA ILE A 66 0.97 -3.99 -12.03
C ILE A 66 2.08 -3.36 -12.88
N VAL A 67 2.45 -2.11 -12.57
CA VAL A 67 3.43 -1.31 -13.30
C VAL A 67 4.62 -1.05 -12.37
N ARG A 68 5.85 -1.17 -12.87
CA ARG A 68 7.06 -0.80 -12.10
C ARG A 68 7.01 0.69 -11.77
N ASP A 69 7.22 1.02 -10.49
CA ASP A 69 7.32 2.41 -10.05
C ASP A 69 8.70 3.00 -10.42
N PRO A 70 8.78 4.05 -11.26
CA PRO A 70 10.04 4.66 -11.66
C PRO A 70 10.65 5.57 -10.58
N PHE A 71 9.90 5.92 -9.52
CA PHE A 71 10.29 6.95 -8.56
C PHE A 71 11.61 6.68 -7.84
N TYR A 72 11.97 5.41 -7.63
CA TYR A 72 13.13 5.03 -6.82
C TYR A 72 14.44 4.96 -7.60
N GLU A 73 14.39 4.59 -8.88
CA GLU A 73 15.58 4.31 -9.70
C GLU A 73 15.65 5.27 -10.88
N ASP A 74 14.59 5.30 -11.70
CA ASP A 74 14.59 5.98 -12.99
C ASP A 74 14.48 7.50 -12.83
N VAL A 75 13.68 7.99 -11.88
CA VAL A 75 13.51 9.43 -11.62
C VAL A 75 14.79 10.07 -11.05
N PRO A 76 15.44 9.53 -10.00
CA PRO A 76 16.70 10.11 -9.51
C PRO A 76 17.81 10.08 -10.58
N ALA A 77 17.89 8.99 -11.36
CA ALA A 77 18.86 8.87 -12.45
C ALA A 77 18.65 9.92 -13.55
N PHE A 78 17.39 10.22 -13.91
CA PHE A 78 17.06 11.26 -14.89
C PHE A 78 17.57 12.64 -14.45
N PHE A 79 17.44 12.97 -13.16
CA PHE A 79 17.90 14.25 -12.63
C PHE A 79 19.38 14.27 -12.23
N GLY A 80 20.09 13.15 -12.34
CA GLY A 80 21.50 13.04 -11.96
C GLY A 80 21.75 13.26 -10.46
N MET A 81 20.77 12.96 -9.62
CA MET A 81 20.84 13.13 -8.16
C MET A 81 20.52 11.83 -7.43
N SER A 82 20.93 11.72 -6.16
CA SER A 82 20.50 10.61 -5.31
C SER A 82 19.02 10.73 -4.95
N LEU A 83 18.36 9.60 -4.64
CA LEU A 83 16.97 9.61 -4.16
C LEU A 83 16.78 10.49 -2.92
N LYS A 84 17.79 10.52 -2.04
CA LYS A 84 17.76 11.36 -0.84
C LYS A 84 17.70 12.84 -1.21
N GLU A 85 18.60 13.29 -2.08
CA GLU A 85 18.63 14.68 -2.55
C GLU A 85 17.33 15.05 -3.26
N LEU A 86 16.80 14.15 -4.10
CA LEU A 86 15.52 14.34 -4.79
C LEU A 86 14.37 14.57 -3.81
N VAL A 87 14.28 13.75 -2.77
CA VAL A 87 13.24 13.86 -1.75
C VAL A 87 13.38 15.15 -0.93
N GLU A 88 14.61 15.61 -0.68
CA GLU A 88 14.89 16.85 0.05
C GLU A 88 14.59 18.10 -0.79
N CYS A 89 14.84 18.08 -2.10
CA CYS A 89 14.64 19.24 -2.96
C CYS A 89 13.22 19.35 -3.54
N LYS A 90 12.49 18.24 -3.70
CA LYS A 90 11.15 18.26 -4.28
C LYS A 90 10.17 19.04 -3.39
N HIS A 91 9.20 19.71 -4.01
CA HIS A 91 8.14 20.37 -3.25
C HIS A 91 7.33 19.34 -2.43
N PRO A 92 7.11 19.57 -1.13
CA PRO A 92 6.51 18.54 -0.25
C PRO A 92 5.07 18.19 -0.61
N THR A 93 4.32 19.09 -1.26
CA THR A 93 2.89 18.89 -1.55
C THR A 93 2.52 18.82 -3.02
N ALA A 94 3.45 19.11 -3.95
CA ALA A 94 3.10 19.26 -5.37
C ALA A 94 2.52 17.95 -5.94
N TRP A 95 3.18 16.82 -5.67
CA TRP A 95 2.71 15.50 -6.11
C TRP A 95 1.31 15.14 -5.59
N ILE A 96 1.04 15.42 -4.31
CA ILE A 96 -0.27 15.16 -3.69
C ILE A 96 -1.35 16.06 -4.29
N GLN A 97 -1.01 17.31 -4.60
CA GLN A 97 -1.93 18.25 -5.23
C GLN A 97 -2.22 17.83 -6.67
N PHE A 98 -1.21 17.36 -7.39
CA PHE A 98 -1.34 16.84 -8.75
C PHE A 98 -2.23 15.59 -8.80
N GLU A 99 -1.99 14.59 -7.94
CA GLU A 99 -2.82 13.38 -7.87
C GLU A 99 -4.29 13.67 -7.53
N LYS A 100 -4.56 14.75 -6.81
CA LYS A 100 -5.91 15.20 -6.47
C LYS A 100 -6.55 16.09 -7.56
N GLY A 101 -5.83 16.38 -8.64
CA GLY A 101 -6.29 17.28 -9.71
C GLY A 101 -6.38 18.74 -9.28
N ILE A 102 -5.63 19.17 -8.26
CA ILE A 102 -5.59 20.57 -7.79
C ILE A 102 -4.65 21.40 -8.66
N ILE A 103 -3.56 20.78 -9.15
CA ILE A 103 -2.60 21.37 -10.08
C ILE A 103 -2.44 20.45 -11.30
N ASP A 104 -2.00 21.01 -12.42
CA ASP A 104 -1.71 20.28 -13.66
C ASP A 104 -0.19 20.05 -13.84
N GLU A 105 0.21 19.50 -14.98
CA GLU A 105 1.60 19.19 -15.31
C GLU A 105 2.51 20.42 -15.44
N VAL A 106 1.95 21.60 -15.75
CA VAL A 106 2.74 22.84 -15.89
C VAL A 106 3.09 23.42 -14.52
N HIS A 107 2.28 23.12 -13.51
CA HIS A 107 2.44 23.62 -12.14
C HIS A 107 3.06 22.59 -11.18
N LEU A 108 3.41 21.40 -11.67
CA LEU A 108 4.09 20.33 -10.93
C LEU A 108 5.59 20.59 -10.79
#